data_AF-A0A529HVI1-F1
#
_entry.id   AF-A0A529HVI1-F1
#
_cell.length_a   1.000
_cell.length_b   1.000
_cell.length_c   1.000
_cell.angle_alpha   90.00
_cell.angle_beta   90.00
_cell.angle_gamma   90.00
#
_symmetry.space_group_name_H-M   'P 1'
#
loop_
_entity.id
_entity.type
_entity.pdbx_description
1 polymer ?
#
loop_
_entity_poly.entity_id
_entity_poly.type
_entity_poly.pdbx_seq_one_letter_code
_entity_poly.pdbx_strand_id
1 'polypeptide(L)' 'VGDRILFGKWSGTEIKLNGEDLLIMKESDVMGVVEQTSALGKAA' A
#
# COMPACT_ATOMS: atom_id res chain seq x y z
N VAL A 1 -8.57 -6.81 6.13
CA VAL A 1 -7.10 -6.67 5.94
C VAL A 1 -6.89 -6.11 4.55
N GLY A 2 -6.21 -4.96 4.44
CA GLY A 2 -5.78 -4.44 3.15
C GLY A 2 -6.24 -3.00 2.90
N ASP A 3 -5.40 -2.05 3.32
CA ASP A 3 -5.45 -0.68 2.85
C ASP A 3 -4.37 -0.51 1.79
N ARG A 4 -4.71 0.12 0.67
CA ARG A 4 -3.71 0.48 -0.33
C ARG A 4 -3.07 1.78 0.12
N ILE A 5 -1.76 1.76 0.30
CA ILE A 5 -1.01 2.94 0.75
C ILE A 5 -0.05 3.40 -0.34
N LEU A 6 0.19 4.70 -0.38
CA LEU A 6 1.27 5.32 -1.15
C LEU A 6 2.49 5.41 -0.26
N PHE A 7 3.60 4.88 -0.74
CA PHE A 7 4.90 4.95 -0.10
C PHE A 7 5.96 5.33 -1.14
N GLY A 8 7.10 5.82 -0.68
CA GLY A 8 8.19 6.22 -1.56
C GLY A 8 8.77 5.02 -2.34
N LYS A 9 9.09 5.21 -3.62
CA LYS A 9 9.70 4.16 -4.46
C LYS A 9 11.01 3.59 -3.88
N TRP A 10 11.71 4.37 -3.06
CA TRP A 10 13.00 4.01 -2.46
C TRP A 10 12.93 3.83 -0.94
N SER A 11 11.73 3.71 -0.37
CA SER A 11 11.54 3.50 1.06
C SER A 11 11.23 2.04 1.38
N GLY A 12 12.03 1.43 2.26
CA GLY A 12 11.86 0.07 2.74
C GLY A 12 12.99 -0.88 2.35
N THR A 13 12.95 -2.09 2.93
CA THR A 13 13.87 -3.19 2.68
C THR A 13 13.07 -4.40 2.20
N GLU A 14 13.42 -4.92 1.02
CA GLU A 14 12.85 -6.17 0.52
C GLU A 14 13.44 -7.36 1.28
N ILE A 15 12.56 -8.23 1.78
CA ILE A 15 12.93 -9.45 2.48
C ILE A 15 12.14 -10.63 1.91
N LYS A 16 12.76 -11.81 1.92
CA LYS A 16 12.07 -13.05 1.59
C LYS A 16 11.69 -13.76 2.88
N LEU A 17 10.39 -13.95 3.12
CA LEU A 17 9.90 -14.70 4.28
C LEU A 17 8.96 -15.79 3.80
N ASN A 18 9.21 -17.04 4.20
CA ASN A 18 8.39 -18.19 3.84
C ASN A 18 8.16 -18.37 2.32
N GLY A 19 9.11 -17.91 1.50
CA GLY A 19 9.02 -17.98 0.03
C GLY A 19 8.29 -16.81 -0.63
N GLU A 20 7.78 -15.86 0.16
CA GLU A 20 7.14 -14.64 -0.33
C GLU A 20 8.10 -13.46 -0.26
N ASP A 21 8.08 -12.62 -1.30
CA ASP A 21 8.80 -11.36 -1.34
C ASP A 21 7.94 -10.29 -0.65
N LEU A 22 8.39 -9.83 0.52
CA LEU A 22 7.72 -8.84 1.34
C LEU A 22 8.59 -7.57 1.42
N LEU A 23 7.93 -6.42 1.51
CA LEU A 23 8.59 -5.14 1.70
C LEU A 23 8.34 -4.65 3.12
N ILE A 24 9.40 -4.54 3.92
CA ILE A 24 9.32 -3.90 5.25
C ILE A 24 9.63 -2.42 5.07
N MET A 25 8.76 -1.54 5.58
CA MET A 25 8.98 -0.10 5.59
C MET A 25 8.59 0.49 6.95
N LYS A 26 9.04 1.71 7.24
CA LYS A 26 8.62 2.43 8.45
C LYS A 26 7.32 3.16 8.20
N GLU A 27 6.53 3.39 9.25
CA GLU A 27 5.29 4.17 9.18
C GLU A 27 5.53 5.60 8.66
N SER A 28 6.68 6.19 8.95
CA SER A 28 7.08 7.52 8.46
C SER A 28 7.18 7.61 6.93
N ASP A 29 7.32 6.47 6.25
CA ASP A 29 7.47 6.41 4.80
C ASP A 29 6.12 6.32 4.07
N VAL A 30 5.02 6.25 4.84
CA VAL A 30 3.65 6.22 4.32
C VAL A 30 3.20 7.65 4.03
N MET A 31 2.97 7.96 2.75
CA MET A 31 2.54 9.29 2.31
C MET A 31 1.03 9.50 2.44
N GLY A 32 0.26 8.42 2.34
CA GLY A 32 -1.20 8.47 2.46
C GLY A 32 -1.88 7.16 2.10
N VAL A 33 -3.15 7.04 2.46
CA VAL A 33 -4.00 5.90 2.14
C VAL A 33 -4.79 6.20 0.88
N VAL A 34 -4.76 5.28 -0.08
CA VAL A 34 -5.56 5.33 -1.30
C VAL A 34 -6.92 4.72 -1.01
N GLU A 35 -7.93 5.58 -0.87
CA GLU A 35 -9.31 5.12 -0.86
C GLU A 35 -9.71 4.68 -2.27
N GLN A 36 -10.04 3.39 -2.42
CA GLN A 36 -10.76 2.94 -3.59
C GLN A 36 -12.21 3.41 -3.46
N THR A 37 -12.51 4.60 -3.97
CA THR A 37 -13.89 4.95 -4.30
C THR A 37 -14.37 3.98 -5.37
N SER A 38 -15.10 2.95 -4.96
CA SER A 38 -15.93 2.16 -5.85
C SER A 38 -17.11 3.03 -6.28
N ALA A 39 -16.89 3.96 -7.21
CA ALA A 39 -17.95 4.67 -7.90
C ALA A 39 -18.59 3.74 -8.95
N LEU A 40 -19.20 2.64 -8.47
CA LEU A 40 -20.29 1.98 -9.18
C LEU A 40 -21.57 2.75 -8.84
N GLY A 41 -22.06 3.55 -9.78
CA GLY A 41 -23.48 3.95 -9.83
C GLY A 41 -23.88 5.21 -9.06
N LYS A 42 -23.41 6.40 -9.49
CA LYS A 42 -24.21 7.63 -9.34
C LYS A 42 -24.34 8.33 -10.69
N ALA A 43 -25.03 7.66 -11.61
CA ALA A 43 -25.82 8.33 -12.64
C ALA A 43 -27.29 8.16 -12.20
N ALA A 44 -27.85 9.22 -11.63
CA ALA A 44 -29.26 9.41 -11.36
C ALA A 44 -29.58 10.87 -11.65
#